data_AF-A0A3N4LJJ2-F1
#
_entry.id   AF-A0A3N4LJJ2-F1
#
_cell.length_a   1.000
_cell.length_b   1.000
_cell.length_c   1.000
_cell.angle_alpha   90.00
_cell.angle_beta   90.00
_cell.angle_gamma   90.00
#
_symmetry.space_group_name_H-M   'P 1'
#
loop_
_entity.id
_entity.type
_entity.pdbx_description
1 polymer ?
#
loop_
_entity_poly.entity_id
_entity_poly.type
_entity_poly.pdbx_seq_one_letter_code
_entity_poly.pdbx_strand_id
1 'polypeptide(L)'
;MVSPSQPLFRSLRRLALTTKMVGKGFYKGNRTGSMGRHTKHGGYVIDWNKVRTYVAPELTDFALKPFVSREIPWPRGRFPGEEQGALSGRLYLEKWKKENGEY
;
A
#
# COMPACT_ATOMS: atom_id res chain seq x y z
N MET A 1 16.63 20.47 30.69
CA MET A 1 15.94 20.69 29.39
C MET A 1 16.60 21.90 28.74
N VAL A 2 17.24 21.73 27.58
CA VAL A 2 18.00 22.81 26.93
C VAL A 2 17.02 23.74 26.21
N SER A 3 17.05 25.04 26.52
CA SER A 3 16.25 26.04 25.82
C SER A 3 17.03 26.60 24.62
N PRO A 4 16.43 26.72 23.43
CA PRO A 4 17.11 27.29 22.26
C PRO A 4 17.42 28.78 22.47
N SER A 5 18.43 29.28 21.75
CA SER A 5 18.76 30.70 21.71
C SER A 5 17.65 31.53 21.06
N GLN A 6 17.56 32.82 21.38
CA GLN A 6 16.50 33.71 20.88
C GLN A 6 16.34 33.73 19.34
N PRO A 7 17.42 33.81 18.54
CA PRO A 7 17.29 33.77 17.08
C PRO A 7 16.73 32.42 16.57
N LEU A 8 17.19 31.32 17.17
CA LEU A 8 16.71 29.97 16.83
C LEU A 8 15.24 29.79 17.21
N PHE A 9 14.83 30.31 18.36
CA PHE A 9 13.44 30.26 18.83
C PHE A 9 12.48 30.96 17.86
N ARG A 10 12.89 32.09 17.26
CA ARG A 10 12.09 32.80 16.24
C ARG A 10 11.86 31.95 14.99
N SER A 11 12.86 31.18 14.57
CA SER A 11 12.75 30.25 13.43
C SER A 11 11.87 29.04 13.76
N LEU A 12 12.11 28.40 14.92
CA LEU A 12 11.39 27.20 15.35
C LEU A 12 9.88 27.42 15.53
N ARG A 13 9.45 28.62 15.95
CA ARG A 13 8.02 28.98 16.09
C ARG A 13 7.21 28.89 14.79
N ARG A 14 7.87 28.95 13.63
CA ARG A 14 7.22 28.88 12.31
C ARG A 14 7.13 27.46 11.76
N LEU A 15 7.80 26.49 12.39
CA LEU A 15 7.73 25.10 11.98
C LEU A 15 6.38 24.50 12.37
N ALA A 16 5.91 23.53 11.57
CA ALA A 16 4.68 22.81 11.88
C ALA A 16 4.85 22.02 13.19
N LEU A 17 3.87 22.16 14.09
CA LEU A 17 3.89 21.47 15.38
C LEU A 17 3.86 19.95 15.20
N THR A 18 4.73 19.26 15.94
CA THR A 18 4.73 17.80 16.08
C THR A 18 4.14 17.40 17.43
N THR A 19 3.87 16.11 17.59
CA THR A 19 3.29 15.55 18.84
C THR A 19 4.17 15.73 20.08
N LYS A 20 5.45 16.08 19.91
CA LYS A 20 6.43 16.22 21.02
C LYS A 20 6.75 17.66 21.38
N MET A 21 6.18 18.63 20.66
CA MET A 21 6.47 20.06 20.84
C MET A 21 5.52 20.75 21.83
N VAL A 22 4.36 20.16 22.11
CA VAL A 22 3.30 20.75 22.94
C VAL A 22 2.89 19.78 24.05
N GLY A 23 2.42 20.31 25.16
CA GLY A 23 1.91 19.54 26.30
C GLY A 23 0.51 18.95 26.09
N LYS A 24 -0.21 18.76 27.20
CA LYS A 24 -1.54 18.14 27.22
C LYS A 24 -2.54 18.90 26.33
N GLY A 25 -3.42 18.17 25.64
CA GLY A 25 -4.48 18.72 24.80
C GLY A 25 -4.16 18.81 23.31
N PHE A 26 -2.88 18.70 22.92
CA PHE A 26 -2.50 18.63 21.50
C PHE A 26 -2.36 17.17 21.04
N TYR A 27 -3.30 16.72 20.21
CA TYR A 27 -3.24 15.41 19.56
C TYR A 27 -3.04 15.56 18.05
N LYS A 28 -2.08 14.83 17.48
CA LYS A 28 -1.82 14.79 16.04
C LYS A 28 -1.61 13.33 15.62
N GLY A 29 -2.44 12.86 14.69
CA GLY A 29 -2.43 11.46 14.24
C GLY A 29 -1.31 11.14 13.23
N ASN A 30 -1.05 9.84 13.06
CA ASN A 30 -0.02 9.31 12.16
C ASN A 30 -0.61 8.61 10.92
N ARG A 31 -1.82 9.02 10.48
CA ARG A 31 -2.52 8.46 9.29
C ARG A 31 -2.76 6.94 9.34
N THR A 32 -2.99 6.39 10.53
CA THR A 32 -3.34 4.96 10.70
C THR A 32 -4.76 4.62 10.21
N GLY A 33 -5.57 5.63 9.85
CA GLY A 33 -6.97 5.47 9.47
C GLY A 33 -7.89 5.35 10.68
N SER A 34 -9.21 5.46 10.45
CA SER A 34 -10.23 5.26 11.49
C SER A 34 -10.75 3.83 11.46
N MET A 35 -10.44 3.03 12.48
CA MET A 35 -10.82 1.61 12.58
C MET A 35 -12.13 1.42 13.34
N GLY A 36 -12.91 2.48 13.55
CA GLY A 36 -14.04 2.45 14.46
C GLY A 36 -14.57 3.85 14.81
N ARG A 37 -15.07 4.00 16.04
CA ARG A 37 -15.70 5.23 16.53
C ARG A 37 -15.45 5.45 18.03
N HIS A 38 -15.28 6.71 18.43
CA HIS A 38 -15.28 7.12 19.83
C HIS A 38 -16.68 7.02 20.46
N THR A 39 -16.72 6.59 21.71
CA THR A 39 -17.95 6.55 22.53
C THR A 39 -18.17 7.88 23.24
N LYS A 40 -19.39 8.10 23.76
CA LYS A 40 -19.75 9.31 24.54
C LYS A 40 -18.84 9.51 25.76
N HIS A 41 -18.32 8.43 26.34
CA HIS A 41 -17.55 8.43 27.59
C HIS A 41 -16.04 8.24 27.36
N GLY A 42 -15.53 8.54 26.17
CA GLY A 42 -14.09 8.55 25.88
C GLY A 42 -13.48 7.19 25.50
N GLY A 43 -14.24 6.08 25.56
CA GLY A 43 -13.82 4.79 25.01
C GLY A 43 -13.82 4.78 23.47
N TYR A 44 -13.36 3.67 22.88
CA TYR A 44 -13.34 3.45 21.43
C TYR A 44 -13.89 2.07 21.08
N VAL A 45 -14.80 1.99 20.10
CA VAL A 45 -15.38 0.74 19.60
C VAL A 45 -14.84 0.48 18.20
N ILE A 46 -14.29 -0.72 17.99
CA ILE A 46 -13.72 -1.16 16.71
C ILE A 46 -14.86 -1.58 15.76
N ASP A 47 -14.77 -1.13 14.51
CA ASP A 47 -15.60 -1.57 13.40
C ASP A 47 -14.76 -2.52 12.52
N TRP A 48 -15.01 -3.82 12.65
CA TRP A 48 -14.22 -4.86 11.98
C TRP A 48 -14.27 -4.77 10.45
N ASN A 49 -15.31 -4.16 9.87
CA ASN A 49 -15.38 -3.94 8.41
C ASN A 49 -14.34 -2.93 7.90
N LYS A 50 -13.80 -2.08 8.79
CA LYS A 50 -12.76 -1.09 8.46
C LYS A 50 -11.35 -1.58 8.79
N VAL A 51 -11.23 -2.72 9.48
CA VAL A 51 -9.95 -3.29 9.84
C VAL A 51 -9.34 -3.95 8.60
N ARG A 52 -8.15 -3.48 8.21
CA ARG A 52 -7.42 -4.00 7.07
C ARG A 52 -6.81 -5.36 7.42
N THR A 53 -7.02 -6.36 6.58
CA THR A 53 -6.38 -7.67 6.66
C THR A 53 -5.44 -7.85 5.47
N TYR A 54 -4.39 -8.65 5.66
CA TYR A 54 -3.48 -9.07 4.59
C TYR A 54 -3.68 -10.56 4.39
N VAL A 55 -4.36 -10.94 3.30
CA VAL A 55 -4.66 -12.34 2.99
C VAL A 55 -3.42 -12.98 2.37
N ALA A 56 -2.70 -13.78 3.16
CA ALA A 56 -1.59 -14.57 2.68
C ALA A 56 -2.11 -15.89 2.09
N PRO A 57 -1.70 -16.26 0.86
CA PRO A 57 -2.02 -17.58 0.31
C PRO A 57 -1.19 -18.67 1.01
N GLU A 58 -1.61 -19.93 0.85
CA GLU A 58 -0.80 -21.07 1.25
C GLU A 58 0.42 -21.20 0.32
N LEU A 59 1.61 -21.30 0.90
CA LEU A 59 2.89 -21.27 0.17
C LEU A 59 3.75 -22.51 0.38
N THR A 60 3.23 -23.53 1.08
CA THR A 60 3.91 -24.84 1.17
C THR A 60 4.19 -25.36 -0.24
N ASP A 61 5.44 -25.78 -0.47
CA ASP A 61 5.97 -26.26 -1.75
C ASP A 61 5.91 -25.27 -2.94
N PHE A 62 5.76 -23.96 -2.69
CA PHE A 62 5.77 -22.96 -3.76
C PHE A 62 7.18 -22.75 -4.34
N ALA A 63 7.35 -23.13 -5.61
CA ALA A 63 8.65 -23.15 -6.28
C ALA A 63 9.18 -21.76 -6.68
N LEU A 64 8.32 -20.77 -6.94
CA LEU A 64 8.75 -19.47 -7.45
C LEU A 64 9.51 -18.66 -6.39
N LYS A 65 10.62 -18.04 -6.82
CA LYS A 65 11.52 -17.22 -5.99
C LYS A 65 11.54 -15.77 -6.48
N PRO A 66 11.95 -14.80 -5.63
CA PRO A 66 12.04 -13.39 -6.03
C PRO A 66 13.13 -13.10 -7.08
N PHE A 67 13.97 -14.08 -7.42
CA PHE A 67 15.06 -13.95 -8.37
C PHE A 67 15.00 -15.06 -9.43
N VAL A 68 15.53 -14.74 -10.62
CA VAL A 68 15.64 -15.65 -11.77
C VAL A 68 17.13 -15.82 -12.11
N SER A 69 17.51 -16.98 -12.66
CA SER A 69 18.88 -17.20 -13.15
C SER A 69 19.26 -16.18 -14.22
N ARG A 70 20.50 -15.69 -14.17
CA ARG A 70 21.05 -14.74 -15.17
C ARG A 70 21.23 -15.35 -16.55
N GLU A 71 21.24 -16.68 -16.64
CA GLU A 71 21.33 -17.42 -17.90
C GLU A 71 20.03 -17.33 -18.71
N ILE A 72 18.91 -17.05 -18.05
CA ILE A 72 17.61 -16.92 -18.71
C ILE A 72 17.53 -15.51 -19.33
N PRO A 73 17.45 -15.40 -20.68
CA PRO A 73 17.32 -14.11 -21.33
C PRO A 73 15.96 -13.47 -21.03
N TRP A 74 15.91 -12.14 -21.00
CA TRP A 74 14.67 -11.43 -20.73
C TRP A 74 13.69 -11.57 -21.92
N PRO A 75 12.53 -12.20 -21.74
CA PRO A 75 11.59 -12.38 -22.84
C PRO A 75 10.89 -11.06 -23.17
N ARG A 76 10.70 -10.77 -24.46
CA ARG A 76 9.86 -9.66 -24.93
C ARG A 76 8.58 -10.20 -25.55
N GLY A 77 7.43 -9.75 -25.04
CA GLY A 77 6.14 -10.05 -25.66
C GLY A 77 6.06 -9.42 -27.05
N ARG A 78 5.65 -10.20 -28.06
CA ARG A 78 5.40 -9.72 -29.42
C ARG A 78 3.93 -9.93 -29.75
N PHE A 79 3.27 -8.87 -30.22
CA PHE A 79 1.86 -8.86 -30.56
C PHE A 79 1.70 -8.28 -31.98
N PRO A 80 2.04 -9.05 -33.02
CA PRO A 80 2.03 -8.56 -34.39
C PRO A 80 0.60 -8.24 -34.83
N GLY A 81 0.41 -7.08 -35.47
CA GLY A 81 -0.88 -6.67 -36.04
C GLY A 81 -1.93 -6.22 -35.02
N GLU A 82 -1.58 -6.11 -33.74
CA GLU A 82 -2.50 -5.70 -32.68
C GLU A 82 -2.05 -4.37 -32.08
N GLU A 83 -2.77 -3.31 -32.39
CA GLU A 83 -2.49 -1.96 -31.88
C GLU A 83 -2.55 -1.89 -30.35
N GLN A 84 -3.43 -2.70 -29.75
CA GLN A 84 -3.61 -2.79 -28.30
C GLN A 84 -2.60 -3.74 -27.62
N GLY A 85 -1.77 -4.43 -28.39
CA GLY A 85 -0.72 -5.33 -27.90
C GLY A 85 -1.23 -6.34 -26.88
N ALA A 86 -0.58 -6.37 -25.71
CA ALA A 86 -0.90 -7.29 -24.61
C ALA A 86 -2.31 -7.12 -24.02
N LEU A 87 -2.94 -5.96 -24.22
CA LEU A 87 -4.26 -5.64 -23.70
C LEU A 87 -5.39 -5.93 -24.71
N SER A 88 -5.07 -6.48 -25.89
CA SER A 88 -6.07 -6.80 -26.92
C SER A 88 -7.06 -7.85 -26.42
N GLY A 89 -8.35 -7.48 -26.37
CA GLY A 89 -9.43 -8.39 -25.99
C GLY A 89 -9.60 -9.56 -26.96
N ARG A 90 -9.33 -9.36 -28.27
CA ARG A 90 -9.39 -10.42 -29.28
C ARG A 90 -8.38 -11.52 -28.98
N LEU A 91 -7.11 -11.15 -28.74
CA LEU A 91 -6.06 -12.11 -28.39
C LEU A 91 -6.35 -12.84 -27.08
N TYR A 92 -6.92 -12.14 -26.09
CA TYR A 92 -7.35 -12.77 -24.84
C TYR A 92 -8.42 -13.83 -25.09
N LEU A 93 -9.47 -13.52 -25.86
CA LEU A 93 -10.54 -14.46 -26.18
C LEU A 93 -10.03 -15.66 -26.98
N GLU A 94 -9.14 -15.45 -27.95
CA GLU A 94 -8.52 -16.54 -28.71
C GLU A 94 -7.68 -17.45 -27.81
N LYS A 95 -6.86 -16.87 -26.92
CA LYS A 95 -6.10 -17.62 -25.94
C LYS A 95 -7.01 -18.42 -25.02
N TRP A 96 -8.08 -17.80 -24.50
CA TRP A 96 -9.06 -18.47 -23.63
C TRP A 96 -9.74 -19.64 -24.35
N LYS A 97 -10.22 -19.47 -25.59
CA LYS A 97 -10.81 -20.55 -26.38
C LYS A 97 -9.85 -21.71 -26.58
N LYS A 98 -8.57 -21.41 -26.81
CA LYS A 98 -7.54 -22.44 -27.02
C LYS A 98 -7.19 -23.21 -25.74
N GLU A 99 -7.11 -22.53 -24.60
CA GLU A 99 -6.67 -23.13 -23.33
C GLU A 99 -7.81 -23.77 -22.53
N ASN A 100 -8.99 -23.15 -22.55
CA ASN A 100 -10.10 -23.47 -21.64
C ASN A 100 -11.46 -23.55 -22.35
N GLY A 101 -11.50 -23.59 -23.69
CA GLY A 101 -12.73 -23.47 -24.48
C GLY A 101 -13.56 -24.75 -24.61
N GLU A 102 -13.13 -25.88 -24.06
CA GLU A 102 -13.95 -27.09 -24.03
C GLU A 102 -14.92 -27.07 -22.85
N TYR A 103 -16.14 -26.64 -23.14
CA TYR A 103 -17.39 -26.99 -22.45
C TYR A 103 -18.51 -27.09 -23.50
#